data_AF-A0A4Q1QQL5-F1
#
_entry.id   AF-A0A4Q1QQL5-F1
#
_cell.length_a   1.000
_cell.length_b   1.000
_cell.length_c   1.000
_cell.angle_alpha   90.00
_cell.angle_beta   90.00
_cell.angle_gamma   90.00
#
_symmetry.space_group_name_H-M   'P 1'
#
loop_
_entity.id
_entity.type
_entity.pdbx_description
1 polymer ?
#
loop_
_entity_poly.entity_id
_entity_poly.type
_entity_poly.pdbx_seq_one_letter_code
_entity_poly.pdbx_strand_id
1 'polypeptide(L)' 'MSSLHDSVVDVIATRFGLDRADITAEATFDDLGLDSLSQIELVTALRKRLGADIDDEEMAELSAVGEVVAALESKGLKAA' A
#
# COMPACT_ATOMS: atom_id res chain seq x y z
N MET A 1 -1.09 -17.14 8.77
CA MET A 1 -2.14 -16.51 7.96
C MET A 1 -1.77 -15.05 7.85
N SER A 2 -1.12 -14.66 6.74
CA SER A 2 -0.76 -13.25 6.54
C SER A 2 -1.99 -12.54 6.00
N SER A 3 -2.31 -11.37 6.54
CA SER A 3 -3.41 -10.56 6.00
C SER A 3 -2.96 -9.78 4.77
N LEU A 4 -3.91 -9.26 3.99
CA LEU A 4 -3.57 -8.36 2.88
C LEU A 4 -2.83 -7.12 3.40
N HIS A 5 -3.27 -6.61 4.55
CA HIS A 5 -2.60 -5.55 5.29
C HIS A 5 -1.12 -5.86 5.52
N ASP A 6 -0.77 -7.03 6.08
CA ASP A 6 0.63 -7.39 6.34
C ASP A 6 1.47 -7.43 5.05
N SER A 7 0.85 -7.81 3.94
CA SER A 7 1.51 -7.88 2.63
C SER A 7 1.75 -6.49 2.05
N VAL A 8 0.81 -5.55 2.24
CA VAL A 8 0.97 -4.15 1.87
C VAL A 8 2.04 -3.48 2.74
N VAL A 9 1.98 -3.69 4.05
CA VAL A 9 3.00 -3.21 5.00
C VAL A 9 4.39 -3.72 4.62
N ASP A 10 4.52 -5.01 4.27
CA ASP A 10 5.77 -5.60 3.78
C ASP A 10 6.33 -4.88 2.56
N VAL A 11 5.47 -4.59 1.58
CA VAL A 11 5.87 -3.91 0.36
C VAL A 11 6.39 -2.51 0.67
N ILE A 12 5.65 -1.76 1.49
CA ILE A 12 6.01 -0.39 1.88
C ILE A 12 7.32 -0.39 2.67
N ALA A 13 7.43 -1.20 3.72
CA ALA A 13 8.63 -1.31 4.56
C ALA A 13 9.87 -1.71 3.73
N THR A 14 9.73 -2.69 2.83
CA THR A 14 10.84 -3.15 2.00
C THR A 14 11.24 -2.11 0.95
N ARG A 15 10.27 -1.42 0.32
CA ARG A 15 10.53 -0.52 -0.80
C ARG A 15 11.05 0.85 -0.37
N PHE A 16 10.58 1.34 0.76
CA PHE A 16 10.89 2.68 1.27
C PHE A 16 11.76 2.67 2.53
N GLY A 17 12.08 1.49 3.07
CA GLY A 17 12.96 1.36 4.23
C GLY A 17 12.33 1.86 5.53
N LEU A 18 11.00 1.84 5.62
CA LEU A 18 10.22 2.27 6.79
C LEU A 18 10.06 1.13 7.79
N ASP A 19 9.88 1.46 9.07
CA ASP A 19 9.55 0.46 10.10
C ASP A 19 8.09 0.03 9.95
N ARG A 20 7.84 -1.27 10.08
CA ARG A 20 6.47 -1.81 10.09
C ARG A 20 5.65 -1.28 11.24
N ALA A 21 6.29 -0.90 12.35
CA ALA A 21 5.64 -0.32 13.50
C ALA A 21 5.02 1.06 13.19
N ASP A 22 5.60 1.79 12.23
CA ASP A 22 5.13 3.13 11.84
C ASP A 22 4.03 3.06 10.77
N ILE A 23 3.95 1.94 10.02
CA ILE A 23 2.96 1.73 8.95
C ILE A 23 1.67 1.15 9.55
N THR A 24 0.84 2.03 10.12
CA THR A 24 -0.50 1.67 10.62
C THR A 24 -1.58 1.90 9.56
N ALA A 25 -2.77 1.36 9.78
CA ALA A 25 -3.90 1.58 8.86
C ALA A 25 -4.33 3.05 8.78
N GLU A 26 -4.13 3.80 9.87
CA GLU A 26 -4.42 5.22 10.00
C GLU A 26 -3.28 6.12 9.50
N ALA A 27 -2.07 5.56 9.31
CA ALA A 27 -0.92 6.33 8.84
C ALA A 27 -1.15 6.83 7.42
N THR A 28 -0.94 8.13 7.22
CA THR A 28 -1.02 8.74 5.88
C THR A 28 0.30 8.59 5.13
N PHE A 29 0.26 8.67 3.81
CA PHE A 29 1.49 8.68 3.01
C PHE A 29 2.40 9.84 3.40
N ASP A 30 1.82 11.01 3.70
CA ASP A 30 2.56 12.18 4.16
C ASP A 30 3.25 11.93 5.51
N ASP A 31 2.57 11.27 6.47
CA ASP A 31 3.17 10.91 7.77
C ASP A 31 4.36 9.94 7.61
N LEU A 32 4.26 9.05 6.62
CA LEU A 32 5.31 8.10 6.26
C LEU A 32 6.42 8.72 5.39
N GLY A 33 6.30 9.99 5.00
CA GLY A 33 7.25 10.67 4.12
C GLY A 33 7.22 10.17 2.67
N LEU A 34 6.09 9.60 2.24
CA LEU A 34 5.85 9.11 0.89
C LEU A 34 5.15 10.18 0.06
N ASP A 35 5.89 10.78 -0.87
CA ASP A 35 5.38 11.76 -1.81
C ASP A 35 4.62 11.11 -3.00
N SER A 36 4.10 11.93 -3.91
CA SER A 36 3.38 11.46 -5.10
C SER A 36 4.22 10.55 -6.00
N LEU A 37 5.54 10.75 -6.06
CA LEU A 37 6.43 9.85 -6.80
C LEU A 37 6.52 8.49 -6.12
N SER A 38 6.63 8.49 -4.80
CA SER A 38 6.64 7.28 -3.97
C SER A 38 5.34 6.49 -4.11
N GLN A 39 4.19 7.17 -4.22
CA GLN A 39 2.90 6.52 -4.48
C GLN A 39 2.87 5.78 -5.83
N ILE A 40 3.41 6.38 -6.91
CA ILE A 40 3.54 5.72 -8.23
C ILE A 40 4.45 4.48 -8.15
N GLU A 41 5.56 4.58 -7.41
CA GLU A 41 6.44 3.45 -7.16
C GLU A 41 5.75 2.34 -6.36
N LEU A 42 4.95 2.71 -5.36
CA LEU A 42 4.18 1.79 -4.53
C LEU A 42 3.13 1.05 -5.36
N VAL A 43 2.37 1.73 -6.20
CA VAL A 43 1.42 1.12 -7.16
C VAL A 43 2.11 0.06 -8.00
N THR A 44 3.26 0.41 -8.57
CA THR A 44 4.05 -0.52 -9.38
C THR A 44 4.53 -1.73 -8.56
N ALA A 45 4.93 -1.52 -7.30
CA ALA A 45 5.37 -2.59 -6.42
C ALA A 45 4.21 -3.53 -6.01
N LEU A 46 3.04 -2.97 -5.67
CA LEU A 46 1.83 -3.72 -5.34
C LEU A 46 1.34 -4.55 -6.53
N ARG A 47 1.31 -3.95 -7.73
CA ARG A 47 1.01 -4.64 -9.01
C ARG A 47 1.92 -5.85 -9.22
N LYS A 48 3.25 -5.66 -9.09
CA LYS A 48 4.23 -6.73 -9.33
C LYS A 48 4.23 -7.81 -8.26
N ARG A 49 4.07 -7.43 -6.98
CA ARG A 49 4.24 -8.36 -5.85
C ARG A 49 2.94 -9.05 -5.45
N LEU A 50 1.81 -8.34 -5.52
CA LEU A 50 0.50 -8.84 -5.10
C LEU A 50 -0.45 -9.09 -6.27
N GLY A 51 -0.11 -8.66 -7.49
CA GLY A 51 -1.05 -8.69 -8.62
C GLY A 51 -2.17 -7.67 -8.47
N ALA A 52 -1.97 -6.62 -7.67
CA ALA A 52 -2.95 -5.57 -7.44
C ALA A 52 -3.34 -4.87 -8.75
N ASP A 53 -4.64 -4.66 -8.96
CA ASP A 53 -5.17 -3.90 -10.10
C ASP A 53 -5.59 -2.48 -9.67
N ILE A 54 -4.66 -1.75 -9.06
CA ILE A 54 -4.84 -0.34 -8.68
C ILE A 54 -4.06 0.53 -9.66
N ASP A 55 -4.64 1.63 -10.13
CA ASP A 55 -3.94 2.61 -10.97
C ASP A 55 -3.47 3.85 -10.23
N ASP A 56 -2.72 4.69 -10.94
CA ASP A 56 -2.07 5.86 -10.37
C ASP A 56 -3.10 6.93 -9.98
N GLU A 57 -4.24 7.00 -10.68
CA GLU A 57 -5.35 7.91 -10.37
C GLU A 57 -6.08 7.44 -9.11
N GLU A 58 -6.42 6.16 -9.02
CA GLU A 58 -7.01 5.55 -7.83
C GLU A 58 -6.10 5.72 -6.63
N MET A 59 -4.80 5.48 -6.77
CA MET A 59 -3.83 5.66 -5.67
C MET A 59 -3.74 7.11 -5.20
N ALA A 60 -3.79 8.08 -6.12
CA ALA A 60 -3.71 9.50 -5.80
C ALA A 60 -4.94 10.02 -5.02
N GLU A 61 -6.08 9.35 -5.13
CA GLU A 61 -7.28 9.63 -4.34
C GLU A 61 -7.19 9.04 -2.91
N LEU A 62 -6.26 8.11 -2.66
CA LEU A 62 -6.04 7.51 -1.35
C LEU A 62 -5.03 8.32 -0.56
N SER A 63 -5.27 8.47 0.74
CA SER A 63 -4.41 9.23 1.64
C SER A 63 -3.73 8.36 2.69
N ALA A 64 -4.36 7.24 3.07
CA ALA A 64 -3.89 6.36 4.14
C ALA A 64 -3.67 4.92 3.70
N VAL A 65 -2.78 4.21 4.42
CA VAL A 65 -2.44 2.82 4.13
C VAL A 65 -3.66 1.89 4.23
N GLY A 66 -4.54 2.13 5.21
CA GLY A 66 -5.77 1.36 5.37
C GLY A 66 -6.72 1.47 4.18
N GLU A 67 -6.75 2.63 3.51
CA GLU A 67 -7.58 2.85 2.32
C GLU A 67 -7.06 2.04 1.12
N VAL A 68 -5.73 1.92 0.97
CA VAL A 68 -5.12 1.04 -0.04
C VAL A 68 -5.54 -0.39 0.19
N VAL A 69 -5.42 -0.89 1.42
CA VAL A 69 -5.80 -2.26 1.75
C VAL A 69 -7.27 -2.49 1.42
N ALA A 70 -8.16 -1.58 1.84
CA ALA A 70 -9.59 -1.66 1.54
C ALA A 70 -9.89 -1.62 0.03
N ALA A 71 -9.20 -0.77 -0.73
CA ALA A 71 -9.33 -0.70 -2.18
C ALA A 71 -8.93 -2.02 -2.85
N LEU A 72 -7.83 -2.63 -2.40
CA LEU A 72 -7.36 -3.92 -2.90
C LEU A 72 -8.34 -5.06 -2.53
N GLU A 73 -8.86 -5.08 -1.31
CA GLU A 73 -9.88 -6.06 -0.89
C GLU A 73 -11.17 -5.95 -1.73
N SER A 74 -11.61 -4.72 -2.00
CA SER A 74 -12.77 -4.42 -2.85
C SER A 74 -12.60 -4.97 -4.27
N LYS A 75 -11.38 -4.92 -4.80
CA LYS A 75 -11.02 -5.49 -6.11
C LYS A 75 -10.85 -7.02 -6.08
N GLY A 76 -11.06 -7.66 -4.93
CA GLY A 76 -11.02 -9.11 -4.79
C GLY A 76 -9.62 -9.67 -4.53
N LEU A 77 -8.61 -8.82 -4.29
CA LEU A 77 -7.33 -9.28 -3.77
C LEU A 77 -7.55 -9.79 -2.35
N LYS A 78 -7.21 -11.06 -2.12
CA LYS A 78 -7.20 -11.67 -0.79
C LYS A 78 -5.84 -12.27 -0.57
N ALA A 79 -5.27 -12.08 0.62
CA ALA A 79 -4.07 -12.80 1.00
C ALA A 79 -4.38 -14.31 1.01
N ALA A 80 -3.57 -15.06 0.26
CA ALA A 80 -3.68 -16.51 0.15
C ALA A 80 -3.04 -17.22 1.35
#